data_AF-A0A537BMZ2-F1
#
_entry.id   AF-A0A537BMZ2-F1
#
_cell.length_a   1.000
_cell.length_b   1.000
_cell.length_c   1.000
_cell.angle_alpha   90.00
_cell.angle_beta   90.00
_cell.angle_gamma   90.00
#
_symmetry.space_group_name_H-M   'P 1'
#
loop_
_entity.id
_entity.type
_entity.pdbx_description
1 polymer ?
#
loop_
_entity_poly.entity_id
_entity_poly.type
_entity_poly.pdbx_seq_one_letter_code
_entity_poly.pdbx_strand_id
1 'polypeptide(L)'
;GFLISLGTILGAAIVDITLVVREALARHRSSAPAEPAATEEWKRVDTRKLLAWVVFWGIAVVIVSASLGVPAGYAVLGVLLASVFVLVNGISVGISDSNPISSAFVVGVTVMALAGLTDPLVGLIAGSILLISTVVGGDMQQDRSTGWRLGTNRTIQFRYQVIGILMGAVFAVVITKLFLAAYPVLRTDTFIHPELKTGNWQSAMTYKFAGVLRGLASSETTTLKLMGLGIAIGLVIQLVRLALKRSAAYQVWKDRSAATKTADFMIDTVLLPGPYASSLGGFVEFPTALWYGVGGIFSSLWNSTMKRKDTRAPADMDSMSLIGGGLIAGEALAFLTLGIIGLASLARE
;
A
#
# COMPACT_ATOMS: atom_id res chain seq x y z
N GLY A 1 -7.53 16.81 3.08
CA GLY A 1 -6.48 15.87 3.52
C GLY A 1 -6.22 14.83 2.46
N PHE A 2 -7.04 13.77 2.44
CA PHE A 2 -6.90 12.60 1.56
C PHE A 2 -6.39 12.86 0.14
N LEU A 3 -7.11 13.66 -0.67
CA LEU A 3 -6.76 13.88 -2.08
C LEU A 3 -5.40 14.56 -2.27
N ILE A 4 -5.04 15.48 -1.37
CA ILE A 4 -3.73 16.14 -1.39
C ILE A 4 -2.65 15.12 -1.06
N SER A 5 -2.85 14.32 0.00
CA SER A 5 -1.87 13.31 0.44
C SER A 5 -1.68 12.17 -0.56
N LEU A 6 -2.76 11.76 -1.23
CA LEU A 6 -2.73 10.87 -2.39
C LEU A 6 -1.94 11.51 -3.53
N GLY A 7 -2.24 12.77 -3.86
CA GLY A 7 -1.49 13.52 -4.86
C GLY A 7 0.00 13.60 -4.53
N THR A 8 0.38 13.81 -3.26
CA THR A 8 1.79 13.90 -2.87
C THR A 8 2.55 12.59 -3.10
N ILE A 9 1.92 11.43 -2.89
CA ILE A 9 2.52 10.13 -3.24
C ILE A 9 2.73 10.04 -4.74
N LEU A 10 1.73 10.40 -5.55
CA LEU A 10 1.84 10.36 -7.01
C LEU A 10 2.95 11.29 -7.52
N GLY A 11 3.04 12.50 -6.98
CA GLY A 11 4.09 13.47 -7.31
C GLY A 11 5.50 12.94 -7.02
N ALA A 12 5.69 12.29 -5.86
CA ALA A 12 6.95 11.64 -5.51
C ALA A 12 7.26 10.45 -6.43
N ALA A 13 6.24 9.64 -6.72
CA ALA A 13 6.36 8.45 -7.56
C ALA A 13 6.81 8.77 -8.98
N ILE A 14 6.43 9.92 -9.54
CA ILE A 14 6.93 10.36 -10.85
C ILE A 14 8.46 10.43 -10.84
N VAL A 15 9.06 11.04 -9.80
CA VAL A 15 10.51 11.15 -9.66
C VAL A 15 11.14 9.79 -9.46
N ASP A 16 10.63 9.00 -8.52
CA ASP A 16 11.25 7.73 -8.13
C ASP A 16 11.14 6.67 -9.22
N ILE A 17 9.99 6.55 -9.90
CA ILE A 17 9.84 5.66 -11.05
C ILE A 17 10.76 6.09 -12.19
N THR A 18 10.89 7.40 -12.45
CA THR A 18 11.82 7.90 -13.48
C THR A 18 13.25 7.48 -13.18
N LEU A 19 13.68 7.57 -11.92
CA LEU A 19 15.01 7.11 -11.49
C LEU A 19 15.18 5.60 -11.64
N VAL A 20 14.18 4.80 -11.23
CA VAL A 20 14.20 3.34 -11.35
C VAL A 20 14.26 2.91 -12.82
N VAL A 21 13.46 3.51 -13.70
CA VAL A 21 13.46 3.22 -15.13
C VAL A 21 14.80 3.61 -15.76
N ARG A 22 15.34 4.78 -15.41
CA ARG A 22 16.64 5.23 -15.92
C ARG A 22 17.76 4.27 -15.51
N GLU A 23 17.76 3.82 -14.27
CA GLU A 23 18.71 2.84 -13.74
C GLU A 23 18.56 1.47 -14.43
N ALA A 24 17.33 1.00 -14.62
CA ALA A 24 17.06 -0.24 -15.34
C ALA A 24 17.54 -0.18 -16.80
N LEU A 25 17.29 0.94 -17.49
CA LEU A 25 17.77 1.18 -18.85
C LEU A 25 19.31 1.28 -18.90
N ALA A 26 19.93 1.94 -17.93
CA ALA A 26 21.39 2.02 -17.82
C ALA A 26 21.99 0.62 -17.65
N ARG A 27 21.47 -0.20 -16.73
CA ARG A 27 21.91 -1.60 -16.57
C ARG A 27 21.75 -2.42 -17.84
N HIS A 28 20.62 -2.27 -18.54
CA HIS A 28 20.38 -2.99 -19.78
C HIS A 28 21.37 -2.60 -20.90
N ARG A 29 21.71 -1.31 -20.99
CA ARG A 29 22.72 -0.80 -21.94
C ARG A 29 24.15 -1.17 -21.56
N SER A 30 24.43 -1.22 -20.25
CA SER A 30 25.75 -1.56 -19.70
C SER A 30 26.00 -3.06 -19.58
N SER A 31 25.07 -3.91 -20.00
CA SER A 31 25.26 -5.36 -20.10
C SER A 31 26.30 -5.70 -21.18
N ALA A 32 27.58 -5.47 -20.87
CA ALA A 32 28.62 -6.41 -21.28
C ALA A 32 28.25 -7.78 -20.69
N PRO A 33 28.52 -8.91 -21.38
CA PRO A 33 28.23 -10.23 -20.85
C PRO A 33 29.05 -10.44 -19.57
N ALA A 34 28.45 -10.15 -18.43
CA ALA A 34 29.01 -10.51 -17.14
C ALA A 34 28.99 -12.03 -17.07
N GLU A 35 30.15 -12.64 -16.80
CA GLU A 35 30.22 -14.05 -16.45
C GLU A 35 29.13 -14.35 -15.42
N PRO A 36 28.37 -15.45 -15.57
CA PRO A 36 27.32 -15.78 -14.63
C PRO A 36 27.97 -16.06 -13.27
N ALA A 37 28.07 -15.03 -12.43
CA ALA A 37 28.33 -15.20 -11.01
C ALA A 37 27.31 -16.23 -10.54
N ALA A 38 27.82 -17.38 -10.07
CA ALA A 38 27.05 -18.56 -9.74
C ALA A 38 25.88 -18.16 -8.86
N THR A 39 24.74 -17.87 -9.50
CA THR A 39 23.58 -17.37 -8.80
C THR A 39 23.01 -18.62 -8.17
N GLU A 40 23.16 -18.70 -6.85
CA GLU A 40 22.71 -19.83 -6.05
C GLU A 40 21.32 -20.26 -6.53
N GLU A 41 21.11 -21.56 -6.70
CA GLU A 41 19.96 -22.11 -7.41
C GLU A 41 18.62 -21.60 -6.85
N TRP A 42 18.55 -21.36 -5.54
CA TRP A 42 17.40 -20.79 -4.84
C TRP A 42 17.06 -19.33 -5.22
N LYS A 43 18.01 -18.59 -5.82
CA LYS A 43 17.82 -17.22 -6.33
C LYS A 43 17.36 -17.19 -7.79
N ARG A 44 17.47 -18.29 -8.54
CA ARG A 44 17.11 -18.32 -9.97
C ARG A 44 15.59 -18.21 -10.13
N VAL A 45 15.15 -17.25 -10.94
CA VAL A 45 13.75 -17.09 -11.33
C VAL A 45 13.71 -17.12 -12.85
N ASP A 46 12.87 -17.99 -13.41
CA ASP A 46 12.65 -18.06 -14.85
C ASP A 46 11.72 -16.91 -15.27
N THR A 47 12.32 -15.83 -15.78
CA THR A 47 11.60 -14.63 -16.19
C THR A 47 10.59 -14.90 -17.30
N ARG A 48 10.84 -15.88 -18.19
CA ARG A 48 9.91 -16.21 -19.28
C ARG A 48 8.65 -16.85 -18.74
N LYS A 49 8.80 -17.80 -17.81
CA LYS A 49 7.64 -18.42 -17.12
C LYS A 49 6.85 -17.40 -16.31
N LEU A 50 7.55 -16.48 -15.63
CA LEU A 50 6.88 -15.42 -14.87
C LEU A 50 6.10 -14.48 -15.79
N LEU A 51 6.68 -14.07 -16.93
CA LEU A 51 5.98 -13.22 -17.90
C LEU A 51 4.76 -13.92 -18.49
N ALA A 52 4.90 -15.19 -18.89
CA ALA A 52 3.79 -15.99 -19.40
C ALA A 52 2.67 -16.13 -18.36
N TRP A 53 3.03 -16.34 -17.09
CA TRP A 53 2.08 -16.36 -15.97
C TRP A 53 1.31 -15.05 -15.82
N VAL A 54 2.03 -13.92 -15.80
CA VAL A 54 1.42 -12.58 -15.68
C VAL A 54 0.47 -12.30 -16.85
N VAL A 55 0.90 -12.58 -18.08
CA VAL A 55 0.07 -12.38 -19.28
C VAL A 55 -1.17 -13.27 -19.25
N PHE A 56 -1.01 -14.56 -18.91
CA PHE A 56 -2.12 -15.50 -18.82
C PHE A 56 -3.18 -15.03 -17.81
N TRP A 57 -2.77 -14.68 -16.58
CA TRP A 57 -3.70 -14.22 -15.56
C TRP A 57 -4.28 -12.84 -15.85
N GLY A 58 -3.52 -11.94 -16.49
CA GLY A 58 -4.02 -10.66 -16.97
C GLY A 58 -5.16 -10.82 -17.98
N ILE A 59 -5.00 -11.74 -18.94
CA ILE A 59 -6.05 -12.08 -19.91
C ILE A 59 -7.25 -12.72 -19.19
N ALA A 60 -7.02 -13.66 -18.28
CA ALA A 60 -8.09 -14.32 -17.53
C ALA A 60 -8.93 -13.30 -16.73
N VAL A 61 -8.30 -12.33 -16.07
CA VAL A 61 -8.99 -11.26 -15.34
C VAL A 61 -9.86 -10.41 -16.27
N VAL A 62 -9.36 -10.05 -17.45
CA VAL A 62 -10.15 -9.29 -18.45
C VAL A 62 -11.37 -10.09 -18.92
N ILE A 63 -11.21 -11.39 -19.21
CA ILE A 63 -12.31 -12.27 -19.64
C ILE A 63 -13.37 -12.39 -18.52
N VAL A 64 -12.94 -12.65 -17.29
CA VAL A 64 -13.85 -12.77 -16.15
C VAL A 64 -14.57 -11.45 -15.88
N SER A 65 -13.87 -10.31 -15.95
CA SER A 65 -14.50 -8.99 -15.78
C SER A 65 -15.57 -8.72 -16.84
N ALA A 66 -15.31 -9.10 -18.10
CA ALA A 66 -16.27 -8.96 -19.18
C ALA A 66 -17.54 -9.79 -18.94
N SER A 67 -17.41 -10.99 -18.35
CA SER A 67 -18.57 -11.81 -17.96
C SER A 67 -19.43 -11.18 -16.85
N LEU A 68 -18.87 -10.23 -16.09
CA LEU A 68 -19.56 -9.45 -15.06
C LEU A 68 -20.13 -8.13 -15.61
N GLY A 69 -20.12 -7.92 -16.93
CA GLY A 69 -20.65 -6.71 -17.56
C GLY A 69 -19.68 -5.53 -17.63
N VAL A 70 -18.41 -5.70 -17.23
CA VAL A 70 -17.39 -4.66 -17.36
C VAL A 70 -16.92 -4.57 -18.82
N PRO A 71 -17.02 -3.41 -19.48
CA PRO A 71 -16.42 -3.22 -20.80
C PRO A 71 -14.92 -3.52 -20.78
N ALA A 72 -14.45 -4.35 -21.73
CA ALA A 72 -13.07 -4.85 -21.73
C ALA A 72 -12.01 -3.74 -21.69
N GLY A 73 -12.29 -2.57 -22.27
CA GLY A 73 -11.40 -1.40 -22.22
C GLY A 73 -11.06 -0.96 -20.80
N TYR A 74 -12.04 -0.92 -19.89
CA TYR A 74 -11.81 -0.54 -18.49
C TYR A 74 -11.06 -1.63 -17.71
N ALA A 75 -11.32 -2.91 -18.01
CA ALA A 75 -10.59 -4.02 -17.40
C ALA A 75 -9.11 -4.03 -17.83
N VAL A 76 -8.83 -3.83 -19.13
CA VAL A 76 -7.47 -3.70 -19.67
C VAL A 76 -6.77 -2.49 -19.06
N LEU A 77 -7.45 -1.34 -18.98
CA LEU A 77 -6.91 -0.15 -18.34
C LEU A 77 -6.57 -0.42 -16.86
N GLY A 78 -7.42 -1.16 -16.13
CA GLY A 78 -7.15 -1.58 -14.77
C GLY A 78 -5.87 -2.41 -14.63
N VAL A 79 -5.63 -3.38 -15.53
CA VAL A 79 -4.41 -4.20 -15.55
C VAL A 79 -3.16 -3.36 -15.88
N LEU A 80 -3.26 -2.44 -16.84
CA LEU A 80 -2.16 -1.55 -17.20
C LEU A 80 -1.80 -0.62 -16.04
N LEU A 81 -2.80 -0.01 -15.40
CA LEU A 81 -2.60 0.82 -14.22
C LEU A 81 -2.00 0.00 -13.07
N ALA A 82 -2.44 -1.24 -12.86
CA ALA A 82 -1.89 -2.11 -11.82
C ALA A 82 -0.38 -2.32 -12.00
N SER A 83 0.08 -2.50 -13.24
CA SER A 83 1.50 -2.67 -13.56
C SER A 83 2.35 -1.46 -13.13
N VAL A 84 1.78 -0.25 -13.17
CA VAL A 84 2.44 0.98 -12.70
C VAL A 84 2.33 1.12 -11.19
N PHE A 85 1.13 0.97 -10.64
CA PHE A 85 0.88 1.20 -9.22
C PHE A 85 1.54 0.16 -8.31
N VAL A 86 1.78 -1.07 -8.77
CA VAL A 86 2.57 -2.05 -8.00
C VAL A 86 3.97 -1.52 -7.68
N LEU A 87 4.55 -0.67 -8.55
CA LEU A 87 5.83 -0.01 -8.27
C LEU A 87 5.66 1.10 -7.22
N VAL A 88 4.64 1.94 -7.35
CA VAL A 88 4.35 3.03 -6.40
C VAL A 88 4.09 2.47 -5.00
N ASN A 89 3.22 1.48 -4.91
CA ASN A 89 2.84 0.82 -3.67
C ASN A 89 4.03 0.05 -3.09
N GLY A 90 4.84 -0.62 -3.93
CA GLY A 90 6.07 -1.27 -3.49
C GLY A 90 7.09 -0.32 -2.86
N ILE A 91 7.29 0.87 -3.46
CA ILE A 91 8.14 1.93 -2.89
C ILE A 91 7.57 2.41 -1.55
N SER A 92 6.26 2.68 -1.50
CA SER A 92 5.58 3.13 -0.28
C SER A 92 5.75 2.12 0.85
N VAL A 93 5.44 0.85 0.58
CA VAL A 93 5.56 -0.25 1.53
C VAL A 93 7.00 -0.42 1.99
N GLY A 94 7.97 -0.33 1.08
CA GLY A 94 9.39 -0.44 1.42
C GLY A 94 9.92 0.70 2.30
N ILE A 95 9.33 1.90 2.21
CA ILE A 95 9.77 3.09 2.97
C ILE A 95 9.02 3.23 4.31
N SER A 96 7.70 3.06 4.30
CA SER A 96 6.83 3.42 5.42
C SER A 96 5.99 2.25 5.95
N ASP A 97 6.16 1.05 5.41
CA ASP A 97 5.32 -0.13 5.71
C ASP A 97 3.82 0.13 5.44
N SER A 98 3.52 1.17 4.65
CA SER A 98 2.16 1.58 4.32
C SER A 98 1.87 1.29 2.85
N ASN A 99 0.84 0.49 2.60
CA ASN A 99 0.37 0.19 1.26
C ASN A 99 -0.85 1.08 0.90
N PRO A 100 -0.68 2.10 0.02
CA PRO A 100 -1.75 3.06 -0.31
C PRO A 100 -2.75 2.47 -1.32
N ILE A 101 -3.31 1.31 -1.04
CA ILE A 101 -4.22 0.57 -1.93
C ILE A 101 -5.50 1.37 -2.23
N SER A 102 -6.00 2.10 -1.22
CA SER A 102 -7.18 2.97 -1.41
C SER A 102 -6.91 4.10 -2.39
N SER A 103 -5.67 4.57 -2.46
CA SER A 103 -5.24 5.60 -3.40
C SER A 103 -5.16 5.07 -4.82
N ALA A 104 -4.62 3.86 -5.00
CA ALA A 104 -4.59 3.20 -6.29
C ALA A 104 -6.01 3.08 -6.86
N PHE A 105 -6.96 2.58 -6.07
CA PHE A 105 -8.36 2.50 -6.49
C PHE A 105 -8.94 3.87 -6.88
N VAL A 106 -8.83 4.89 -6.03
CA VAL A 106 -9.41 6.22 -6.29
C VAL A 106 -8.82 6.84 -7.55
N VAL A 107 -7.50 6.77 -7.74
CA VAL A 107 -6.86 7.29 -8.96
C VAL A 107 -7.28 6.49 -10.17
N GLY A 108 -7.31 5.16 -10.08
CA GLY A 108 -7.70 4.31 -11.19
C GLY A 108 -9.12 4.60 -11.66
N VAL A 109 -10.08 4.68 -10.73
CA VAL A 109 -11.47 5.05 -11.03
C VAL A 109 -11.54 6.47 -11.60
N THR A 110 -10.78 7.43 -11.08
CA THR A 110 -10.74 8.79 -11.61
C THR A 110 -10.20 8.82 -13.04
N VAL A 111 -9.15 8.05 -13.36
CA VAL A 111 -8.61 7.93 -14.72
C VAL A 111 -9.62 7.26 -15.66
N MET A 112 -10.33 6.23 -15.18
CA MET A 112 -11.42 5.61 -15.95
C MET A 112 -12.58 6.59 -16.18
N ALA A 113 -12.91 7.43 -15.19
CA ALA A 113 -13.91 8.49 -15.31
C ALA A 113 -13.54 9.50 -16.39
N LEU A 114 -12.27 9.92 -16.42
CA LEU A 114 -11.73 10.78 -17.48
C LEU A 114 -11.79 10.12 -18.87
N ALA A 115 -11.78 8.78 -18.92
CA ALA A 115 -11.97 8.01 -20.15
C ALA A 115 -13.45 7.76 -20.50
N GLY A 116 -14.40 8.31 -19.73
CA GLY A 116 -15.84 8.23 -19.98
C GLY A 116 -16.61 7.23 -19.11
N LEU A 117 -16.00 6.69 -18.04
CA LEU A 117 -16.70 5.81 -17.11
C LEU A 117 -17.73 6.59 -16.29
N THR A 118 -19.00 6.22 -16.41
CA THR A 118 -20.10 6.81 -15.65
C THR A 118 -20.78 5.83 -14.70
N ASP A 119 -20.69 4.53 -14.96
CA ASP A 119 -21.33 3.48 -14.16
C ASP A 119 -20.49 3.14 -12.90
N PRO A 120 -21.03 3.36 -11.68
CA PRO A 120 -20.36 3.04 -10.42
C PRO A 120 -20.05 1.56 -10.23
N LEU A 121 -20.88 0.64 -10.74
CA LEU A 121 -20.64 -0.79 -10.59
C LEU A 121 -19.47 -1.23 -11.47
N VAL A 122 -19.43 -0.74 -12.71
CA VAL A 122 -18.29 -0.96 -13.61
C VAL A 122 -17.02 -0.38 -12.99
N GLY A 123 -17.08 0.83 -12.43
CA GLY A 123 -15.97 1.44 -11.72
C GLY A 123 -15.49 0.65 -10.51
N LEU A 124 -16.42 0.08 -9.73
CA LEU A 124 -16.08 -0.76 -8.58
C LEU A 124 -15.32 -2.01 -9.01
N ILE A 125 -15.82 -2.74 -10.02
CA ILE A 125 -15.19 -4.00 -10.46
C ILE A 125 -13.86 -3.70 -11.16
N ALA A 126 -13.82 -2.74 -12.08
CA ALA A 126 -12.60 -2.38 -12.80
C ALA A 126 -11.52 -1.79 -11.87
N GLY A 127 -11.92 -0.95 -10.92
CA GLY A 127 -11.03 -0.42 -9.88
C GLY A 127 -10.52 -1.52 -8.92
N SER A 128 -11.32 -2.55 -8.66
CA SER A 128 -10.92 -3.69 -7.81
C SER A 128 -9.75 -4.49 -8.40
N ILE A 129 -9.63 -4.55 -9.74
CA ILE A 129 -8.47 -5.17 -10.41
C ILE A 129 -7.19 -4.49 -9.92
N LEU A 130 -7.16 -3.17 -9.95
CA LEU A 130 -6.03 -2.35 -9.51
C LEU A 130 -5.80 -2.50 -8.00
N LEU A 131 -6.85 -2.42 -7.19
CA LEU A 131 -6.79 -2.57 -5.74
C LEU A 131 -6.17 -3.91 -5.32
N ILE A 132 -6.69 -5.01 -5.85
CA ILE A 132 -6.26 -6.37 -5.49
C ILE A 132 -4.85 -6.64 -6.02
N SER A 133 -4.55 -6.20 -7.25
CA SER A 133 -3.22 -6.40 -7.83
C SER A 133 -2.14 -5.63 -7.06
N THR A 134 -2.45 -4.42 -6.57
CA THR A 134 -1.50 -3.59 -5.83
C THR A 134 -1.29 -4.06 -4.40
N VAL A 135 -2.32 -4.59 -3.73
CA VAL A 135 -2.13 -5.22 -2.40
C VAL A 135 -1.25 -6.46 -2.52
N VAL A 136 -1.61 -7.40 -3.40
CA VAL A 136 -0.86 -8.64 -3.61
C VAL A 136 0.57 -8.35 -4.10
N GLY A 137 0.73 -7.39 -5.01
CA GLY A 137 2.04 -6.99 -5.52
C GLY A 137 2.93 -6.35 -4.44
N GLY A 138 2.36 -5.67 -3.46
CA GLY A 138 3.07 -5.16 -2.28
C GLY A 138 3.52 -6.29 -1.37
N ASP A 139 2.60 -7.19 -1.01
CA ASP A 139 2.88 -8.35 -0.15
C ASP A 139 3.97 -9.23 -0.77
N MET A 140 3.88 -9.52 -2.07
CA MET A 140 4.90 -10.29 -2.79
C MET A 140 6.29 -9.63 -2.77
N GLN A 141 6.37 -8.29 -2.75
CA GLN A 141 7.64 -7.58 -2.65
C GLN A 141 8.22 -7.64 -1.23
N GLN A 142 7.37 -7.51 -0.20
CA GLN A 142 7.78 -7.71 1.19
C GLN A 142 8.25 -9.14 1.42
N ASP A 143 7.46 -10.12 1.00
CA ASP A 143 7.81 -11.53 1.02
C ASP A 143 9.16 -11.78 0.38
N ARG A 144 9.36 -11.27 -0.84
CA ARG A 144 10.65 -11.41 -1.54
C ARG A 144 11.81 -10.80 -0.74
N SER A 145 11.61 -9.66 -0.10
CA SER A 145 12.64 -9.00 0.70
C SER A 145 12.98 -9.80 1.97
N THR A 146 11.96 -10.29 2.66
CA THR A 146 12.08 -11.12 3.86
C THR A 146 12.73 -12.46 3.52
N GLY A 147 12.28 -13.10 2.45
CA GLY A 147 12.81 -14.37 1.98
C GLY A 147 14.28 -14.27 1.55
N TRP A 148 14.68 -13.13 0.98
CA TRP A 148 16.09 -12.87 0.69
C TRP A 148 16.94 -12.75 1.97
N ARG A 149 16.41 -12.13 3.03
CA ARG A 149 17.09 -12.01 4.34
C ARG A 149 17.19 -13.35 5.08
N LEU A 150 16.17 -14.20 4.95
CA LEU A 150 16.10 -15.50 5.60
C LEU A 150 16.71 -16.65 4.77
N GLY A 151 17.12 -16.39 3.53
CA GLY A 151 17.70 -17.40 2.63
C GLY A 151 16.68 -18.44 2.13
N THR A 152 15.41 -18.08 2.00
CA THR A 152 14.35 -19.02 1.57
C THR A 152 14.24 -19.14 0.05
N ASN A 153 13.78 -20.31 -0.42
CA ASN A 153 13.59 -20.58 -1.84
C ASN A 153 12.41 -19.78 -2.42
N ARG A 154 12.71 -18.94 -3.42
CA ARG A 154 11.73 -18.03 -4.06
C ARG A 154 10.56 -18.73 -4.73
N THR A 155 10.79 -19.89 -5.34
CA THR A 155 9.74 -20.64 -6.05
C THR A 155 8.74 -21.22 -5.05
N ILE A 156 9.23 -21.71 -3.92
CA ILE A 156 8.38 -22.25 -2.85
C ILE A 156 7.56 -21.12 -2.22
N GLN A 157 8.18 -19.99 -1.92
CA GLN A 157 7.50 -18.80 -1.41
C GLN A 157 6.36 -18.34 -2.32
N PHE A 158 6.63 -18.23 -3.63
CA PHE A 158 5.61 -17.88 -4.61
C PHE A 158 4.43 -18.86 -4.61
N ARG A 159 4.68 -20.17 -4.53
CA ARG A 159 3.62 -21.19 -4.49
C ARG A 159 2.75 -21.06 -3.24
N TYR A 160 3.36 -20.85 -2.07
CA TYR A 160 2.60 -20.60 -0.85
C TYR A 160 1.75 -19.34 -0.94
N GLN A 161 2.27 -18.28 -1.57
CA GLN A 161 1.50 -17.06 -1.78
C GLN A 161 0.29 -17.29 -2.67
N VAL A 162 0.43 -18.05 -3.77
CA VAL A 162 -0.69 -18.41 -4.64
C VAL A 162 -1.75 -19.22 -3.87
N ILE A 163 -1.33 -20.18 -3.05
CA ILE A 163 -2.24 -20.96 -2.21
C ILE A 163 -2.95 -20.06 -1.20
N GLY A 164 -2.21 -19.15 -0.55
CA GLY A 164 -2.73 -18.19 0.41
C GLY A 164 -3.78 -17.26 -0.20
N ILE A 165 -3.52 -16.73 -1.41
CA ILE A 165 -4.47 -15.88 -2.15
C ILE A 165 -5.74 -16.67 -2.48
N LEU A 166 -5.62 -17.91 -2.95
CA LEU A 166 -6.78 -18.73 -3.30
C LEU A 166 -7.63 -19.05 -2.07
N MET A 167 -7.00 -19.49 -0.98
CA MET A 167 -7.68 -19.75 0.30
C MET A 167 -8.33 -18.48 0.85
N GLY A 168 -7.60 -17.36 0.81
CA GLY A 168 -8.09 -16.06 1.24
C GLY A 168 -9.30 -15.59 0.44
N ALA A 169 -9.30 -15.76 -0.89
CA ALA A 169 -10.43 -15.41 -1.74
C ALA A 169 -11.70 -16.20 -1.40
N VAL A 170 -11.58 -17.51 -1.14
CA VAL A 170 -12.70 -18.36 -0.72
C VAL A 170 -13.19 -17.95 0.68
N PHE A 171 -12.26 -17.80 1.62
CA PHE A 171 -12.59 -17.50 3.01
C PHE A 171 -13.16 -16.09 3.19
N ALA A 172 -12.71 -15.12 2.40
CA ALA A 172 -13.23 -13.76 2.39
C ALA A 172 -14.74 -13.73 2.11
N VAL A 173 -15.25 -14.58 1.21
CA VAL A 173 -16.69 -14.67 0.93
C VAL A 173 -17.44 -15.21 2.15
N VAL A 174 -16.92 -16.26 2.79
CA VAL A 174 -17.53 -16.86 3.98
C VAL A 174 -17.58 -15.87 5.14
N ILE A 175 -16.43 -15.25 5.45
CA ILE A 175 -16.32 -14.28 6.54
C ILE A 175 -17.17 -13.04 6.26
N THR A 176 -17.19 -12.53 5.02
CA THR A 176 -18.03 -11.37 4.68
C THR A 176 -19.51 -11.67 4.90
N LYS A 177 -20.01 -12.84 4.46
CA LYS A 177 -21.40 -13.23 4.69
C LYS A 177 -21.73 -13.36 6.16
N LEU A 178 -20.85 -14.02 6.92
CA LEU A 178 -21.00 -14.20 8.36
C LEU A 178 -21.00 -12.86 9.10
N PHE A 179 -20.07 -11.97 8.76
CA PHE A 179 -19.91 -10.66 9.36
C PHE A 179 -21.10 -9.74 9.06
N LEU A 180 -21.59 -9.74 7.83
CA LEU A 180 -22.81 -9.02 7.44
C LEU A 180 -24.07 -9.63 8.06
N ALA A 181 -24.06 -10.88 8.50
CA ALA A 181 -25.15 -11.47 9.27
C ALA A 181 -25.09 -11.04 10.75
N ALA A 182 -23.89 -11.03 11.34
CA ALA A 182 -23.67 -10.61 12.73
C ALA A 182 -23.90 -9.12 12.95
N TYR A 183 -23.58 -8.28 11.96
CA TYR A 183 -23.71 -6.83 12.03
C TYR A 183 -24.53 -6.28 10.86
N PRO A 184 -25.88 -6.39 10.92
CA PRO A 184 -26.76 -5.94 9.83
C PRO A 184 -26.64 -4.44 9.49
N VAL A 185 -26.21 -3.61 10.46
CA VAL A 185 -25.95 -2.17 10.26
C VAL A 185 -24.96 -1.88 9.12
N LEU A 186 -24.13 -2.87 8.75
CA LEU A 186 -23.16 -2.75 7.65
C LEU A 186 -23.79 -2.93 6.27
N ARG A 187 -25.04 -3.41 6.20
CA ARG A 187 -25.80 -3.51 4.94
C ARG A 187 -26.51 -2.20 4.58
N THR A 188 -26.62 -1.28 5.53
CA THR A 188 -27.26 0.02 5.34
C THR A 188 -26.30 1.04 4.73
N ASP A 189 -26.83 1.89 3.85
CA ASP A 189 -26.07 2.99 3.25
C ASP A 189 -25.95 4.16 4.25
N THR A 190 -24.78 4.26 4.89
CA THR A 190 -24.48 5.28 5.88
C THR A 190 -24.36 6.70 5.33
N PHE A 191 -24.25 6.88 4.01
CA PHE A 191 -24.26 8.23 3.43
C PHE A 191 -25.67 8.81 3.33
N ILE A 192 -26.69 7.95 3.16
CA ILE A 192 -28.10 8.37 3.13
C ILE A 192 -28.64 8.46 4.55
N HIS A 193 -28.12 7.62 5.45
CA HIS A 193 -28.51 7.56 6.86
C HIS A 193 -27.33 7.86 7.80
N PRO A 194 -26.81 9.10 7.83
CA PRO A 194 -25.67 9.47 8.68
C PRO A 194 -25.96 9.33 10.19
N GLU A 195 -27.23 9.27 10.58
CA GLU A 195 -27.68 8.95 11.94
C GLU A 195 -27.36 7.52 12.38
N LEU A 196 -27.23 6.59 11.42
CA LEU A 196 -26.83 5.21 11.66
C LEU A 196 -25.32 5.14 11.86
N LYS A 197 -24.87 5.44 13.08
CA LYS A 197 -23.46 5.24 13.45
C LYS A 197 -23.13 3.75 13.32
N THR A 198 -22.19 3.39 12.47
CA THR A 198 -21.64 2.02 12.36
C THR A 198 -20.84 1.59 13.60
N GLY A 199 -20.92 2.35 14.70
CA GLY A 199 -20.14 2.16 15.91
C GLY A 199 -18.66 2.00 15.58
N ASN A 200 -18.11 0.89 16.03
CA ASN A 200 -16.69 0.54 15.89
C ASN A 200 -16.30 0.03 14.49
N TRP A 201 -17.24 -0.07 13.54
CA TRP A 201 -17.02 -0.68 12.22
C TRP A 201 -16.88 0.33 11.08
N GLN A 202 -16.55 1.58 11.40
CA GLN A 202 -16.28 2.61 10.40
C GLN A 202 -15.06 2.23 9.55
N SER A 203 -15.21 2.23 8.22
CA SER A 203 -14.11 1.94 7.29
C SER A 203 -13.78 3.16 6.44
N ALA A 204 -12.63 3.78 6.71
CA ALA A 204 -12.11 4.89 5.91
C ALA A 204 -11.97 4.53 4.42
N MET A 205 -11.74 3.25 4.11
CA MET A 205 -11.64 2.75 2.74
C MET A 205 -13.00 2.75 2.04
N THR A 206 -14.06 2.29 2.73
CA THR A 206 -15.43 2.29 2.20
C THR A 206 -15.88 3.71 1.86
N TYR A 207 -15.61 4.69 2.73
CA TYR A 207 -15.92 6.10 2.44
C TYR A 207 -15.21 6.61 1.19
N LYS A 208 -13.92 6.28 1.01
CA LYS A 208 -13.15 6.70 -0.17
C LYS A 208 -13.70 6.08 -1.46
N PHE A 209 -14.06 4.80 -1.43
CA PHE A 209 -14.57 4.08 -2.60
C PHE A 209 -15.97 4.55 -2.97
N ALA A 210 -16.88 4.59 -2.00
CA ALA A 210 -18.23 5.11 -2.22
C ALA A 210 -18.19 6.57 -2.67
N GLY A 211 -17.31 7.39 -2.09
CA GLY A 211 -17.12 8.78 -2.47
C GLY A 211 -16.69 8.96 -3.93
N VAL A 212 -15.63 8.28 -4.37
CA VAL A 212 -15.16 8.40 -5.76
C VAL A 212 -16.17 7.83 -6.76
N LEU A 213 -16.83 6.72 -6.43
CA LEU A 213 -17.80 6.08 -7.32
C LEU A 213 -19.09 6.90 -7.46
N ARG A 214 -19.57 7.55 -6.40
CA ARG A 214 -20.68 8.52 -6.48
C ARG A 214 -20.28 9.77 -7.25
N GLY A 215 -19.02 10.19 -7.10
CA GLY A 215 -18.44 11.32 -7.82
C GLY A 215 -18.27 11.10 -9.32
N LEU A 216 -18.42 9.87 -9.84
CA LEU A 216 -18.33 9.59 -11.29
C LEU A 216 -19.34 10.40 -12.12
N ALA A 217 -20.50 10.70 -11.53
CA ALA A 217 -21.54 11.49 -12.18
C ALA A 217 -21.42 13.01 -11.93
N SER A 218 -20.54 13.45 -11.03
CA SER A 218 -20.36 14.87 -10.73
C SER A 218 -19.20 15.46 -11.53
N SER A 219 -19.40 16.61 -12.18
CA SER A 219 -18.35 17.37 -12.86
C SER A 219 -17.45 18.12 -11.87
N GLU A 220 -17.14 17.49 -10.73
CA GLU A 220 -16.53 18.19 -9.60
C GLU A 220 -15.03 18.41 -9.83
N THR A 221 -14.72 19.54 -10.46
CA THR A 221 -13.35 19.97 -10.76
C THR A 221 -12.46 20.15 -9.52
N THR A 222 -13.06 20.29 -8.32
CA THR A 222 -12.34 20.43 -7.06
C THR A 222 -11.47 19.22 -6.74
N THR A 223 -11.98 18.01 -6.98
CA THR A 223 -11.24 16.77 -6.72
C THR A 223 -9.95 16.70 -7.54
N LEU A 224 -10.06 17.02 -8.83
CA LEU A 224 -8.91 17.07 -9.75
C LEU A 224 -7.92 18.17 -9.36
N LYS A 225 -8.41 19.35 -8.98
CA LYS A 225 -7.55 20.47 -8.52
C LYS A 225 -6.78 20.11 -7.26
N LEU A 226 -7.42 19.51 -6.26
CA LEU A 226 -6.77 19.10 -5.01
C LEU A 226 -5.76 17.99 -5.23
N MET A 227 -6.07 17.01 -6.09
CA MET A 227 -5.12 15.97 -6.48
C MET A 227 -3.93 16.57 -7.24
N GLY A 228 -4.17 17.48 -8.18
CA GLY A 228 -3.12 18.20 -8.92
C GLY A 228 -2.21 19.03 -8.02
N LEU A 229 -2.79 19.73 -7.05
CA LEU A 229 -2.02 20.45 -6.02
C LEU A 229 -1.15 19.47 -5.20
N GLY A 230 -1.71 18.35 -4.77
CA GLY A 230 -0.97 17.29 -4.09
C GLY A 230 0.20 16.77 -4.93
N ILE A 231 -0.02 16.50 -6.22
CA ILE A 231 1.03 16.07 -7.16
C ILE A 231 2.16 17.09 -7.22
N ALA A 232 1.83 18.37 -7.39
CA ALA A 232 2.84 19.43 -7.43
C ALA A 232 3.65 19.49 -6.13
N ILE A 233 2.99 19.45 -4.97
CA ILE A 233 3.66 19.46 -3.66
C ILE A 233 4.57 18.23 -3.51
N GLY A 234 4.08 17.04 -3.82
CA GLY A 234 4.84 15.80 -3.70
C GLY A 234 6.08 15.77 -4.60
N LEU A 235 5.93 16.27 -5.83
CA LEU A 235 7.02 16.40 -6.78
C LEU A 235 8.09 17.36 -6.29
N VAL A 236 7.69 18.54 -5.80
CA VAL A 236 8.63 19.53 -5.23
C VAL A 236 9.36 18.95 -4.02
N ILE A 237 8.62 18.36 -3.07
CA ILE A 237 9.23 17.75 -1.88
C ILE A 237 10.24 16.67 -2.28
N GLN A 238 9.88 15.78 -3.20
CA GLN A 238 10.77 14.68 -3.60
C GLN A 238 12.00 15.18 -4.35
N LEU A 239 11.88 16.20 -5.20
CA LEU A 239 13.01 16.84 -5.86
C LEU A 239 13.95 17.53 -4.86
N VAL A 240 13.41 18.26 -3.90
CA VAL A 240 14.21 18.92 -2.85
C VAL A 240 14.91 17.87 -2.00
N ARG A 241 14.22 16.79 -1.59
CA ARG A 241 14.82 15.68 -0.84
C ARG A 241 15.94 15.03 -1.63
N LEU A 242 15.73 14.77 -2.92
CA LEU A 242 16.75 14.18 -3.79
C LEU A 242 17.97 15.09 -3.94
N ALA A 243 17.77 16.39 -4.14
CA ALA A 243 18.85 17.37 -4.25
C ALA A 243 19.65 17.45 -2.94
N LEU A 244 18.96 17.53 -1.80
CA LEU A 244 19.57 17.56 -0.47
C LEU A 244 20.39 16.29 -0.22
N LYS A 245 19.80 15.11 -0.42
CA LYS A 245 20.46 13.82 -0.19
C LYS A 245 21.57 13.52 -1.20
N ARG A 246 21.63 14.19 -2.35
CA ARG A 246 22.76 14.07 -3.29
C ARG A 246 23.88 15.07 -3.03
N SER A 247 23.65 16.10 -2.23
CA SER A 247 24.67 17.11 -1.93
C SER A 247 25.80 16.51 -1.08
N ALA A 248 27.03 16.58 -1.59
CA ALA A 248 28.21 16.15 -0.85
C ALA A 248 28.38 16.94 0.46
N ALA A 249 28.09 18.25 0.44
CA ALA A 249 28.14 19.10 1.63
C ALA A 249 27.14 18.64 2.70
N TYR A 250 25.93 18.24 2.29
CA TYR A 250 24.91 17.73 3.21
C TYR A 250 25.31 16.39 3.82
N GLN A 251 25.85 15.47 3.00
CA GLN A 251 26.32 14.17 3.47
C GLN A 251 27.45 14.28 4.49
N VAL A 252 28.34 15.26 4.35
CA VAL A 252 29.39 15.53 5.34
C VAL A 252 28.82 16.23 6.58
N TRP A 253 27.88 17.16 6.39
CA TRP A 253 27.30 17.93 7.48
C TRP A 253 26.50 17.07 8.46
N LYS A 254 25.64 16.17 7.96
CA LYS A 254 24.73 15.38 8.81
C LYS A 254 25.48 14.55 9.85
N ASP A 255 26.66 14.04 9.52
CA ASP A 255 27.45 13.14 10.37
C ASP A 255 28.49 13.85 11.24
N ARG A 256 28.58 15.19 11.19
CA ARG A 256 29.63 15.97 11.84
C ARG A 256 29.55 15.98 13.37
N SER A 257 28.36 16.01 13.97
CA SER A 257 28.17 16.05 15.42
C SER A 257 26.83 15.45 15.85
N ALA A 258 26.63 15.25 17.15
CA ALA A 258 25.33 14.82 17.68
C ALA A 258 24.22 15.84 17.35
N ALA A 259 24.52 17.13 17.38
CA ALA A 259 23.57 18.19 17.05
C ALA A 259 23.15 18.13 15.56
N THR A 260 24.08 17.86 14.64
CA THR A 260 23.75 17.74 13.21
C THR A 260 22.95 16.48 12.91
N LYS A 261 23.17 15.38 13.64
CA LYS A 261 22.34 14.17 13.53
C LYS A 261 20.90 14.42 13.98
N THR A 262 20.72 15.13 15.09
CA THR A 262 19.37 15.55 15.52
C THR A 262 18.74 16.50 14.50
N ALA A 263 19.51 17.44 13.96
CA ALA A 263 19.01 18.35 12.92
C ALA A 263 18.62 17.60 11.64
N ASP A 264 19.41 16.64 11.18
CA ASP A 264 19.09 15.76 10.04
C ASP A 264 17.78 14.98 10.28
N PHE A 265 17.62 14.41 11.48
CA PHE A 265 16.37 13.74 11.87
C PHE A 265 15.17 14.69 11.84
N MET A 266 15.30 15.92 12.36
CA MET A 266 14.22 16.92 12.33
C MET A 266 13.90 17.38 10.90
N ILE A 267 14.91 17.49 10.05
CA ILE A 267 14.71 17.79 8.63
C ILE A 267 13.96 16.64 7.95
N ASP A 268 14.38 15.39 8.16
CA ASP A 268 13.80 14.23 7.48
C ASP A 268 12.40 13.87 8.01
N THR A 269 12.07 14.21 9.26
CA THR A 269 10.82 13.79 9.92
C THR A 269 9.77 14.92 9.99
N VAL A 270 10.20 16.17 10.17
CA VAL A 270 9.28 17.30 10.45
C VAL A 270 9.27 18.32 9.32
N LEU A 271 10.43 18.81 8.89
CA LEU A 271 10.50 19.93 7.94
C LEU A 271 10.29 19.48 6.49
N LEU A 272 10.83 18.32 6.14
CA LEU A 272 10.77 17.79 4.78
C LEU A 272 10.47 16.30 4.81
N PRO A 273 9.36 15.84 5.42
CA PRO A 273 9.06 14.42 5.48
C PRO A 273 8.85 13.82 4.09
N GLY A 274 9.26 12.56 3.93
CA GLY A 274 9.03 11.81 2.70
C GLY A 274 7.52 11.74 2.38
N PRO A 275 7.09 12.01 1.14
CA PRO A 275 5.68 12.00 0.77
C PRO A 275 4.96 10.67 1.10
N TYR A 276 5.65 9.55 1.01
CA TYR A 276 5.15 8.21 1.37
C TYR A 276 4.91 8.01 2.88
N ALA A 277 5.64 8.75 3.73
CA ALA A 277 5.49 8.69 5.18
C ALA A 277 4.48 9.73 5.67
N SER A 278 4.57 10.99 5.20
CA SER A 278 3.67 12.07 5.62
C SER A 278 2.25 11.89 5.11
N SER A 279 2.03 11.17 4.00
CA SER A 279 0.69 10.92 3.46
C SER A 279 -0.22 10.14 4.40
N LEU A 280 0.34 9.36 5.34
CA LEU A 280 -0.44 8.58 6.30
C LEU A 280 -1.43 9.46 7.08
N GLY A 281 -1.00 10.65 7.50
CA GLY A 281 -1.85 11.62 8.21
C GLY A 281 -3.01 12.18 7.38
N GLY A 282 -2.99 12.00 6.05
CA GLY A 282 -4.14 12.31 5.20
C GLY A 282 -5.05 11.13 4.91
N PHE A 283 -4.62 9.90 5.23
CA PHE A 283 -5.39 8.67 5.00
C PHE A 283 -6.25 8.24 6.18
N VAL A 284 -5.81 8.56 7.40
CA VAL A 284 -6.50 8.24 8.64
C VAL A 284 -6.87 9.51 9.38
N GLU A 285 -7.82 9.42 10.30
CA GLU A 285 -8.21 10.55 11.14
C GLU A 285 -7.06 10.95 12.07
N PHE A 286 -7.00 12.23 12.43
CA PHE A 286 -5.91 12.76 13.26
C PHE A 286 -5.69 12.01 14.57
N PRO A 287 -6.74 11.60 15.33
CA PRO A 287 -6.55 10.79 16.54
C PRO A 287 -5.87 9.44 16.26
N THR A 288 -6.26 8.77 15.17
CA THR A 288 -5.65 7.50 14.75
C THR A 288 -4.19 7.69 14.35
N ALA A 289 -3.88 8.74 13.57
CA ALA A 289 -2.50 9.07 13.23
C ALA A 289 -1.64 9.36 14.46
N LEU A 290 -2.20 10.09 15.44
CA LEU A 290 -1.53 10.39 16.70
C LEU A 290 -1.28 9.12 17.52
N TRP A 291 -2.27 8.21 17.59
CA TRP A 291 -2.14 6.93 18.27
C TRP A 291 -0.99 6.08 17.69
N TYR A 292 -0.89 5.99 16.36
CA TYR A 292 0.21 5.30 15.69
C TYR A 292 1.56 5.98 15.98
N GLY A 293 1.60 7.31 15.97
CA GLY A 293 2.79 8.08 16.33
C GLY A 293 3.27 7.82 17.77
N VAL A 294 2.34 7.80 18.73
CA VAL A 294 2.63 7.49 20.13
C VAL A 294 3.19 6.08 20.28
N GLY A 295 2.61 5.10 19.58
CA GLY A 295 3.11 3.72 19.58
C GLY A 295 4.54 3.60 19.06
N GLY A 296 4.86 4.33 17.97
CA GLY A 296 6.21 4.38 17.42
C GLY A 296 7.24 5.03 18.36
N ILE A 297 6.87 6.14 19.02
CA ILE A 297 7.73 6.82 20.01
C ILE A 297 8.00 5.89 21.20
N PHE A 298 6.95 5.26 21.73
CA PHE A 298 7.08 4.35 22.87
C PHE A 298 8.00 3.17 22.54
N SER A 299 7.80 2.52 21.39
CA SER A 299 8.66 1.42 20.93
C SER A 299 10.13 1.84 20.79
N SER A 300 10.37 3.02 20.22
CA SER A 300 11.72 3.57 20.03
C SER A 300 12.43 3.86 21.36
N LEU A 301 11.73 4.49 22.31
CA LEU A 301 12.25 4.76 23.65
C LEU A 301 12.54 3.47 24.42
N TRP A 302 11.64 2.50 24.33
CA TRP A 302 11.80 1.20 24.98
C TRP A 302 13.03 0.45 24.45
N ASN A 303 13.17 0.35 23.13
CA ASN A 303 14.32 -0.31 22.50
C ASN A 303 15.64 0.38 22.84
N SER A 304 15.66 1.72 22.87
CA SER A 304 16.84 2.50 23.30
C SER A 304 17.21 2.24 24.76
N THR A 305 16.23 1.98 25.62
CA THR A 305 16.43 1.78 27.06
C THR A 305 16.84 0.34 27.38
N MET A 306 16.25 -0.66 26.71
CA MET A 306 16.49 -2.08 27.03
C MET A 306 17.75 -2.68 26.39
N LYS A 307 18.41 -2.02 25.41
CA LYS A 307 19.66 -2.48 24.74
C LYS A 307 19.75 -4.01 24.59
N ARG A 308 18.67 -4.68 24.17
CA ARG A 308 18.68 -6.14 24.00
C ARG A 308 19.42 -6.47 22.70
N LYS A 309 20.62 -7.03 22.83
CA LYS A 309 21.32 -7.71 21.74
C LYS A 309 20.74 -9.11 21.58
N ASP A 310 19.53 -9.24 21.04
CA ASP A 310 19.17 -10.54 20.45
C ASP A 310 19.82 -10.59 19.06
N THR A 311 20.75 -11.53 18.87
CA THR A 311 21.58 -11.66 17.66
C THR A 311 21.02 -12.69 16.70
N ARG A 312 19.89 -13.35 17.05
CA ARG A 312 19.30 -14.44 16.27
C ARG A 312 18.39 -13.95 15.15
N ALA A 313 17.86 -12.73 15.25
CA ALA A 313 17.05 -12.09 14.22
C ALA A 313 17.66 -10.74 13.81
N PRO A 314 17.45 -10.27 12.58
CA PRO A 314 17.73 -8.88 12.21
C PRO A 314 17.11 -7.89 13.22
N ALA A 315 17.79 -6.77 13.49
CA ALA A 315 17.38 -5.82 14.53
C ALA A 315 15.97 -5.21 14.31
N ASP A 316 15.45 -5.28 13.08
CA ASP A 316 14.10 -4.86 12.68
C ASP A 316 13.04 -5.97 12.80
N MET A 317 13.43 -7.20 13.13
CA MET A 317 12.56 -8.38 13.27
C MET A 317 12.56 -8.95 14.70
N ASP A 318 12.98 -8.17 15.69
CA ASP A 318 12.96 -8.58 17.11
C ASP A 318 11.54 -8.59 17.69
N SER A 319 11.32 -9.34 18.77
CA SER A 319 10.03 -9.48 19.47
C SER A 319 9.41 -8.13 19.87
N MET A 320 10.21 -7.06 20.00
CA MET A 320 9.72 -5.71 20.29
C MET A 320 9.22 -4.95 19.06
N SER A 321 9.60 -5.29 17.82
CA SER A 321 8.92 -4.73 16.64
C SER A 321 7.47 -5.25 16.57
N LEU A 322 7.22 -6.48 17.05
CA LEU A 322 5.88 -7.02 17.31
C LEU A 322 5.14 -6.32 18.47
N ILE A 323 5.83 -5.75 19.47
CA ILE A 323 5.22 -5.06 20.63
C ILE A 323 5.05 -3.54 20.38
N GLY A 324 5.89 -2.91 19.58
CA GLY A 324 5.62 -1.57 19.02
C GLY A 324 4.43 -1.60 18.07
N GLY A 325 4.37 -2.62 17.22
CA GLY A 325 3.14 -3.05 16.56
C GLY A 325 2.09 -3.59 17.54
N GLY A 326 2.44 -3.83 18.80
CA GLY A 326 1.60 -4.44 19.85
C GLY A 326 0.55 -3.52 20.45
N LEU A 327 0.72 -2.19 20.37
CA LEU A 327 -0.39 -1.25 20.64
C LEU A 327 -1.45 -1.32 19.52
N ILE A 328 -1.00 -1.52 18.27
CA ILE A 328 -1.88 -1.76 17.11
C ILE A 328 -2.43 -3.19 17.13
N ALA A 329 -1.64 -4.18 17.56
CA ALA A 329 -2.06 -5.56 17.71
C ALA A 329 -3.02 -5.72 18.88
N GLY A 330 -2.89 -4.93 19.95
CA GLY A 330 -3.85 -4.87 21.04
C GLY A 330 -5.22 -4.39 20.55
N GLU A 331 -5.24 -3.40 19.66
CA GLU A 331 -6.47 -2.94 19.01
C GLU A 331 -7.04 -4.02 18.07
N ALA A 332 -6.20 -4.67 17.27
CA ALA A 332 -6.60 -5.78 16.42
C ALA A 332 -7.13 -6.98 17.23
N LEU A 333 -6.52 -7.30 18.37
CA LEU A 333 -6.97 -8.34 19.30
C LEU A 333 -8.28 -7.96 19.99
N ALA A 334 -8.46 -6.68 20.33
CA ALA A 334 -9.73 -6.18 20.85
C ALA A 334 -10.86 -6.31 19.81
N PHE A 335 -10.62 -5.90 18.57
CA PHE A 335 -11.59 -6.07 17.48
C PHE A 335 -11.85 -7.54 17.14
N LEU A 336 -10.81 -8.39 17.16
CA LEU A 336 -10.96 -9.83 17.00
C LEU A 336 -11.86 -10.40 18.11
N THR A 337 -11.63 -10.00 19.36
CA THR A 337 -12.43 -10.43 20.52
C THR A 337 -13.88 -9.98 20.39
N LEU A 338 -14.11 -8.71 20.03
CA LEU A 338 -15.46 -8.18 19.78
C LEU A 338 -16.15 -8.92 18.63
N GLY A 339 -15.41 -9.24 17.57
CA GLY A 339 -15.90 -10.05 16.46
C GLY A 339 -16.31 -11.44 16.91
N ILE A 340 -15.47 -12.15 17.68
CA ILE A 340 -15.79 -13.47 18.25
C ILE A 340 -17.03 -13.41 19.15
N ILE A 341 -17.17 -12.37 19.97
CA ILE A 341 -18.36 -12.18 20.81
C ILE A 341 -19.62 -12.02 19.95
N GLY A 342 -19.57 -11.21 18.89
CA GLY A 342 -20.71 -11.05 17.97
C GLY A 342 -21.06 -12.33 17.20
N LEU A 343 -20.06 -13.14 16.88
CA LEU A 343 -20.30 -14.47 16.29
C LEU A 343 -20.93 -15.43 17.31
N ALA A 344 -20.47 -15.40 18.55
CA ALA A 344 -21.02 -16.23 19.61
C ALA A 344 -22.47 -15.87 19.96
N SER A 345 -22.89 -14.61 19.80
CA SER A 345 -24.30 -14.23 19.99
C SER A 345 -25.21 -14.80 18.90
N LEU A 346 -24.75 -14.91 17.65
CA LEU A 346 -25.52 -15.56 16.59
C LEU A 346 -25.75 -17.06 16.82
N ALA A 347 -24.85 -17.73 17.53
CA ALA A 347 -24.98 -19.16 17.84
C ALA A 347 -25.93 -19.44 19.01
N ARG A 348 -26.39 -18.39 19.72
CA ARG A 348 -27.31 -18.47 20.86
C ARG A 348 -28.77 -18.16 20.47
N GLU A 349 -29.00 -17.66 19.26
CA GLU A 349 -30.32 -17.48 18.63
C GLU A 349 -30.65 -18.69 17.73
#